data_AF-A0A1B9NRS8-F1
#
_entry.id   AF-A0A1B9NRS8-F1
#
_cell.length_a   1.000
_cell.length_b   1.000
_cell.length_c   1.000
_cell.angle_alpha   90.00
_cell.angle_beta   90.00
_cell.angle_gamma   90.00
#
_symmetry.space_group_name_H-M   'P 1'
#
loop_
_entity.id
_entity.type
_entity.pdbx_description
1 polymer ?
#
loop_
_entity_poly.entity_id
_entity_poly.type
_entity_poly.pdbx_seq_one_letter_code
_entity_poly.pdbx_strand_id
1 'polypeptide(L)' 'MPSLPQLLILVAVVVLLFGTKKLRTLGSDLGASIKGFKKAMNDDDGHDQKEQDNLQKVENIDSSDTNNKDTNNSKKE' A
#
# COMPACT_ATOMS: atom_id res chain seq x y z
N MET A 1 -16.67 18.38 -20.24
CA MET A 1 -15.94 18.12 -18.98
C MET A 1 -16.66 17.01 -18.25
N PRO A 2 -16.06 15.83 -18.05
CA PRO A 2 -16.68 14.81 -17.21
C PRO A 2 -16.85 15.36 -15.80
N SER A 3 -18.06 15.27 -15.28
CA SER A 3 -18.42 15.61 -13.91
C SER A 3 -17.98 14.50 -12.94
N LEU A 4 -17.73 14.89 -11.69
CA LEU A 4 -17.26 14.00 -10.62
C LEU A 4 -18.07 12.67 -10.51
N PRO A 5 -19.43 12.67 -10.62
CA PRO A 5 -20.20 11.43 -10.57
C PRO A 5 -19.88 10.44 -11.69
N GLN A 6 -19.58 10.91 -12.90
CA GLN A 6 -19.25 10.04 -14.03
C GLN A 6 -17.88 9.37 -13.84
N LEU A 7 -16.93 10.07 -13.20
CA LEU A 7 -15.62 9.50 -12.88
C LEU A 7 -15.74 8.40 -11.82
N LEU A 8 -16.60 8.56 -10.80
CA LEU A 8 -16.84 7.51 -9.80
C LEU A 8 -17.40 6.23 -10.42
N ILE A 9 -18.34 6.37 -11.36
CA ILE A 9 -18.93 5.22 -12.07
C ILE A 9 -17.87 4.51 -12.91
N LEU A 10 -17.01 5.26 -13.61
CA LEU A 10 -15.91 4.68 -14.38
C LEU A 10 -14.92 3.92 -13.49
N VAL A 11 -14.51 4.51 -12.36
CA VAL A 11 -13.61 3.87 -11.39
C VAL A 11 -14.25 2.61 -10.82
N ALA A 12 -15.54 2.63 -10.49
CA ALA A 12 -16.24 1.46 -9.98
C ALA A 12 -16.18 0.28 -10.97
N VAL A 13 -16.42 0.54 -12.25
CA VAL A 13 -16.33 -0.51 -13.30
C VAL A 13 -14.89 -1.04 -13.42
N VAL A 14 -13.87 -0.17 -13.43
CA VAL A 14 -12.47 -0.60 -13.46
C VAL A 14 -12.12 -1.48 -12.25
N VAL A 15 -12.58 -1.09 -11.05
CA VAL A 15 -12.36 -1.87 -9.83
C VAL A 15 -13.03 -3.25 -9.88
N LEU A 16 -14.23 -3.34 -10.46
CA LEU A 16 -14.93 -4.61 -10.67
C LEU A 16 -14.22 -5.52 -11.68
N LEU A 17 -13.65 -4.96 -12.75
CA LEU A 17 -12.94 -5.73 -13.78
C LEU A 17 -11.58 -6.25 -13.31
N PHE A 18 -10.78 -5.39 -12.68
CA PHE A 18 -9.43 -5.73 -12.23
C PHE A 18 -9.41 -6.37 -10.83
N GLY A 19 -10.50 -6.19 -10.06
CA GLY A 19 -10.59 -6.59 -8.67
C GLY A 19 -9.78 -5.69 -7.73
N THR A 20 -10.22 -5.60 -6.47
CA THR A 20 -9.56 -4.76 -5.44
C THR A 20 -8.17 -5.27 -5.05
N LYS A 21 -7.88 -6.57 -5.23
CA LYS A 21 -6.58 -7.16 -4.85
C LYS A 21 -5.44 -6.62 -5.71
N LYS A 22 -5.61 -6.57 -7.04
CA LYS A 22 -4.61 -6.05 -7.99
C LYS A 22 -4.46 -4.53 -7.89
N LEU A 23 -5.59 -3.81 -7.78
CA LEU A 23 -5.57 -2.37 -7.59
C LEU A 23 -4.95 -1.94 -6.26
N ARG A 24 -5.09 -2.74 -5.19
CA ARG A 24 -4.41 -2.47 -3.92
C ARG A 24 -2.91 -2.61 -4.05
N THR A 25 -2.41 -3.67 -4.69
CA THR A 25 -0.96 -3.87 -4.83
C THR A 25 -0.33 -2.77 -5.67
N LEU A 26 -0.89 -2.50 -6.85
CA LEU A 26 -0.41 -1.44 -7.74
C LEU A 26 -0.60 -0.04 -7.13
N GLY A 27 -1.72 0.18 -6.45
CA GLY A 27 -2.03 1.45 -5.80
C GLY A 27 -1.15 1.75 -4.59
N SER A 28 -0.69 0.73 -3.85
CA SER A 28 0.29 0.91 -2.77
C SER A 28 1.63 1.41 -3.31
N ASP A 29 2.11 0.84 -4.42
CA ASP A 29 3.39 1.23 -5.03
C ASP A 29 3.31 2.62 -5.64
N LEU A 30 2.29 2.87 -6.47
CA LEU A 30 2.03 4.19 -7.08
C LEU A 30 1.75 5.26 -6.02
N GLY A 31 1.02 4.90 -4.96
CA GLY A 31 0.68 5.78 -3.85
C GLY A 31 1.90 6.18 -3.02
N ALA A 32 2.86 5.26 -2.81
CA ALA A 32 4.11 5.57 -2.12
C ALA A 32 4.95 6.58 -2.93
N SER A 33 5.06 6.39 -4.25
CA SER A 33 5.78 7.32 -5.13
C SER A 33 5.11 8.70 -5.19
N ILE A 34 3.78 8.75 -5.32
CA ILE A 34 3.04 10.02 -5.36
C ILE A 34 3.10 10.76 -4.01
N LYS A 35 3.15 10.03 -2.89
CA LYS A 35 3.27 10.61 -1.54
C LYS A 35 4.63 11.28 -1.35
N GLY A 36 5.70 10.64 -1.82
CA GLY A 36 7.04 11.24 -1.84
C GLY A 36 7.11 12.49 -2.71
N PHE A 37 6.50 12.44 -3.90
CA PHE A 37 6.41 13.59 -4.80
C PHE A 37 5.63 14.76 -4.18
N LYS A 38 4.45 14.52 -3.61
CA LYS A 38 3.67 15.55 -2.91
C LYS A 38 4.42 16.14 -1.72
N LYS A 39 5.16 15.31 -0.98
CA LYS A 39 5.96 15.76 0.16
C LYS A 39 7.09 16.68 -0.27
N ALA A 40 7.85 16.31 -1.31
CA ALA A 40 8.90 17.16 -1.86
C ALA A 40 8.35 18.48 -2.43
N MET A 41 7.20 18.43 -3.10
CA MET A 41 6.56 19.62 -3.66
C MET A 41 6.01 20.56 -2.58
N ASN A 42 5.56 20.03 -1.44
CA ASN A 42 5.11 20.82 -0.30
C ASN A 42 6.27 21.34 0.59
N ASP A 43 7.44 20.69 0.56
CA ASP A 43 8.62 21.12 1.35
C ASP A 43 9.26 22.40 0.79
N ASP A 44 9.12 22.65 -0.52
CA ASP A 44 9.62 23.87 -1.20
C ASP A 44 8.76 25.12 -0.88
N ASP A 45 7.51 24.96 -0.41
CA ASP A 45 6.56 26.07 -0.18
C ASP A 45 6.59 26.66 1.25
N GLY A 46 7.47 26.16 2.13
CA GLY A 46 7.80 26.80 3.42
C GLY A 46 6.86 26.49 4.59
N HIS A 47 7.45 25.87 5.62
CA HIS A 47 6.93 25.62 6.98
C HIS A 47 5.68 24.72 7.09
N ASP A 48 5.91 23.43 7.40
CA ASP A 48 5.39 22.78 8.61
C ASP A 48 6.01 21.40 8.81
N GLN A 49 6.75 21.24 9.91
CA GLN A 49 7.28 19.95 10.33
C GLN A 49 6.24 19.20 11.19
N LYS A 50 6.33 17.87 11.10
CA LYS A 50 5.90 16.81 12.04
C LYS A 50 4.55 16.15 11.76
N GLU A 51 4.64 14.92 11.23
CA GLU A 51 4.20 13.67 11.91
C GLU A 51 4.79 12.50 11.08
N GLN A 52 5.65 11.63 11.62
CA GLN A 52 5.30 10.42 12.38
C GLN A 52 4.25 9.57 11.63
N ASP A 53 4.30 8.25 11.52
CA ASP A 53 5.07 7.20 12.16
C ASP A 53 4.51 5.88 11.55
N ASN A 54 5.26 4.79 11.69
CA ASN A 54 4.77 3.41 11.60
C ASN A 54 4.13 2.90 10.28
N LEU A 55 4.98 2.44 9.34
CA LEU A 55 4.64 1.27 8.53
C LEU A 55 5.10 -0.01 9.25
N GLN A 56 4.55 -0.25 10.44
CA GLN A 56 4.48 -1.58 11.02
C GLN A 56 3.03 -1.92 11.32
N LYS A 57 2.34 -2.46 10.31
CA LYS A 57 1.31 -3.50 10.42
C LYS A 57 0.76 -3.79 9.01
N VAL A 58 1.48 -4.60 8.24
CA VAL A 58 0.82 -5.50 7.29
C VAL A 58 0.63 -6.80 8.06
N GLU A 59 -0.44 -6.81 8.85
CA GLU A 59 -1.01 -8.02 9.40
C GLU A 59 -1.47 -8.89 8.23
N ASN A 60 -0.92 -10.11 8.20
CA ASN A 60 -1.42 -11.31 7.53
C ASN A 60 -2.64 -11.11 6.62
N ILE A 61 -2.40 -11.05 5.31
CA ILE A 61 -3.39 -11.51 4.34
C ILE A 61 -2.73 -12.57 3.47
N ASP A 62 -2.79 -13.79 4.00
CA ASP A 62 -2.83 -15.07 3.31
C ASP A 62 -1.54 -15.53 2.61
N SER A 63 -0.59 -16.03 3.41
CA SER A 63 0.31 -17.10 2.99
C SER A 63 -0.44 -18.43 3.06
N SER A 64 -1.14 -18.78 1.98
CA SER A 64 -1.52 -20.15 1.70
C SER A 64 -0.25 -20.92 1.28
N ASP A 65 0.06 -21.96 2.05
CA ASP A 65 0.97 -23.09 1.77
C ASP A 65 2.37 -22.78 1.20
N THR A 66 3.40 -22.87 2.04
CA THR A 66 4.39 -23.97 1.93
C THR A 66 5.02 -24.24 3.29
N ASN A 67 4.78 -25.45 3.74
CA ASN A 67 5.33 -26.14 4.89
C ASN A 67 6.87 -26.16 4.87
N ASN A 68 7.54 -25.59 5.88
CA ASN A 68 8.72 -26.26 6.44
C ASN A 68 8.90 -25.90 7.92
N LYS A 69 8.51 -26.85 8.76
CA LYS A 69 8.76 -26.90 10.19
C LYS A 69 10.02 -27.73 10.42
N ASP A 70 11.20 -27.13 10.26
CA ASP A 70 12.44 -27.74 10.76
C ASP A 70 12.71 -27.25 12.19
N THR A 71 12.12 -28.01 13.10
CA THR A 71 12.57 -28.20 14.47
C THR A 71 14.04 -28.65 14.48
N ASN A 72 14.91 -27.99 15.24
CA ASN A 72 15.43 -28.57 16.48
C ASN A 72 16.54 -27.74 17.12
N ASN A 73 16.29 -27.45 18.39
CA ASN A 73 17.24 -27.02 19.39
C ASN A 73 18.13 -28.20 19.83
N SER A 74 19.44 -28.08 19.61
CA SER A 74 20.52 -28.82 20.28
C SER A 74 21.82 -28.20 19.77
N LYS A 75 22.84 -27.84 20.54
CA LYS A 75 23.22 -28.25 21.88
C LYS A 75 24.25 -27.22 22.35
N LYS A 76 24.01 -26.66 23.53
CA LYS A 76 25.01 -26.04 24.40
C LYS A 76 25.93 -27.14 24.87
N GLU A 77 27.20 -27.16 24.46
CA GLU A 77 28.44 -27.56 25.18
C GLU A 77 29.66 -27.18 24.34
#